data_AF-X1NB56-F1
#
_entry.id   AF-X1NB56-F1
#
_cell.length_a   1.000
_cell.length_b   1.000
_cell.length_c   1.000
_cell.angle_alpha   90.00
_cell.angle_beta   90.00
_cell.angle_gamma   90.00
#
_symmetry.space_group_name_H-M   'P 1'
#
loop_
_entity.id
_entity.type
_entity.pdbx_description
1 polymer ?
#
loop_
_entity_poly.entity_id
_entity_poly.type
_entity_poly.pdbx_seq_one_letter_code
_entity_poly.pdbx_strand_id
1 'polypeptide(L)'
;MTAPKEIEAYVVRLAQKSRAIGIHIVLATQRPQATVVTGLIKSNMPTRIGFRVAARLDSRIVLDQNGAEALLGQGDMLFLKPGTSDLVRAQGTFVDETEV
;
A
#
# COMPACT_ATOMS: atom_id res chain seq x y z
N MET A 1 -3.18 16.19 21.00
CA MET A 1 -3.66 15.17 20.04
C MET A 1 -3.34 15.69 18.65
N THR A 2 -2.36 15.11 17.97
CA THR A 2 -2.08 15.41 16.56
C THR A 2 -3.30 14.97 15.75
N ALA A 3 -3.91 15.90 15.03
CA ALA A 3 -5.11 15.59 14.27
C ALA A 3 -4.75 14.65 13.10
N PRO A 4 -5.60 13.70 12.69
CA PRO A 4 -5.33 12.80 11.56
C PRO A 4 -4.87 13.52 10.27
N LYS A 5 -5.39 14.74 10.05
CA LYS A 5 -5.01 15.62 8.94
C LYS A 5 -3.56 16.08 8.98
N GLU A 6 -3.00 16.29 10.17
CA GLU A 6 -1.61 16.72 10.32
C GLU A 6 -0.64 15.58 9.97
N ILE A 7 -0.96 14.35 10.40
CA ILE A 7 -0.16 13.16 10.07
C ILE A 7 -0.14 12.93 8.56
N GLU A 8 -1.29 12.99 7.89
CA GLU A 8 -1.37 12.88 6.44
C GLU A 8 -0.51 13.94 5.73
N ALA A 9 -0.57 15.20 6.19
CA ALA A 9 0.23 16.28 5.62
C ALA A 9 1.75 16.01 5.74
N TYR A 10 2.22 15.50 6.88
CA TYR A 10 3.63 15.14 7.05
C TYR A 10 4.06 13.98 6.16
N VAL A 11 3.22 12.93 6.06
CA VAL A 11 3.49 11.78 5.19
C VAL A 11 3.58 12.23 3.72
N VAL A 12 2.62 13.03 3.26
CA VAL A 12 2.62 13.57 1.89
C VAL A 12 3.87 14.43 1.64
N ARG A 13 4.22 15.31 2.58
CA ARG A 13 5.42 16.16 2.45
C ARG A 13 6.69 15.33 2.31
N LEU A 14 6.82 14.26 3.09
CA LEU A 14 7.96 13.36 2.97
C LEU A 14 7.94 12.65 1.61
N ALA A 15 6.82 12.04 1.22
CA ALA A 15 6.71 11.33 -0.05
C ALA A 15 7.09 12.21 -1.26
N GLN A 16 6.75 13.50 -1.24
CA GLN A 16 7.04 14.43 -2.33
C GLN A 16 8.51 14.86 -2.45
N LYS A 17 9.25 14.95 -1.34
CA LYS A 17 10.59 15.59 -1.32
C LYS A 17 11.73 14.61 -1.07
N SER A 18 11.43 13.44 -0.52
CA SER A 18 12.44 12.56 0.09
C SER A 18 13.25 11.71 -0.90
N ARG A 19 12.73 11.47 -2.11
CA ARG A 19 13.36 10.57 -3.09
C ARG A 19 14.80 10.97 -3.43
N ALA A 20 15.05 12.26 -3.69
CA ALA A 20 16.36 12.74 -4.12
C ALA A 20 17.42 12.69 -3.01
N ILE A 21 16.99 12.64 -1.75
CA ILE A 21 17.86 12.63 -0.57
C ILE A 21 17.96 11.24 0.08
N GLY A 22 17.44 10.21 -0.58
CA GLY A 22 17.55 8.81 -0.12
C GLY A 22 16.66 8.44 1.05
N ILE A 23 15.61 9.22 1.35
CA ILE A 23 14.62 8.86 2.36
C ILE A 23 13.44 8.17 1.66
N HIS A 24 13.10 6.97 2.13
CA HIS A 24 12.03 6.14 1.59
C HIS A 24 11.06 5.74 2.71
N ILE A 25 9.76 5.67 2.38
CA ILE A 25 8.71 5.34 3.34
C ILE A 25 8.00 4.08 2.87
N VAL A 26 7.73 3.18 3.81
CA VAL A 26 6.82 2.05 3.66
C VAL A 26 5.64 2.26 4.59
N LEU A 27 4.43 2.22 4.04
CA LEU A 27 3.18 2.32 4.81
C LEU A 27 2.43 1.01 4.67
N ALA A 28 2.02 0.44 5.80
CA ALA A 28 1.24 -0.79 5.85
C ALA A 28 -0.03 -0.59 6.67
N THR A 29 -1.13 -1.21 6.24
CA THR A 29 -2.40 -1.20 6.97
C THR A 29 -3.16 -2.50 6.73
N GLN A 30 -3.87 -2.99 7.76
CA GLN A 30 -4.85 -4.07 7.65
C GLN A 30 -6.27 -3.54 7.47
N ARG A 31 -6.46 -2.22 7.50
CA ARG A 31 -7.76 -1.54 7.35
C ARG A 31 -7.73 -0.74 6.05
N PRO A 32 -8.00 -1.37 4.89
CA PRO A 32 -8.03 -0.70 3.60
C PRO A 32 -9.32 0.13 3.46
N GLN A 33 -9.44 1.20 4.24
CA GLN A 33 -10.58 2.13 4.20
C GLN A 33 -10.18 3.40 3.45
N ALA A 34 -11.12 4.02 2.73
CA ALA A 34 -10.87 5.27 1.99
C ALA A 34 -10.44 6.44 2.89
N THR A 35 -10.77 6.39 4.18
CA THR A 35 -10.34 7.35 5.21
C THR A 35 -8.89 7.13 5.67
N VAL A 36 -8.32 5.95 5.43
CA VAL A 36 -6.94 5.59 5.77
C VAL A 36 -6.04 5.67 4.52
N VAL A 37 -6.48 5.03 3.43
CA VAL A 37 -5.82 5.07 2.12
C VAL A 37 -6.50 6.13 1.27
N THR A 38 -6.30 7.38 1.66
CA THR A 38 -6.94 8.53 1.01
C THR A 38 -6.41 8.76 -0.41
N GLY A 39 -7.09 9.60 -1.18
CA GLY A 39 -6.60 10.02 -2.49
C GLY A 39 -5.25 10.74 -2.44
N LEU A 40 -4.97 11.49 -1.37
CA LEU A 40 -3.69 12.20 -1.18
C LEU A 40 -2.55 11.23 -0.90
N ILE A 41 -2.78 10.21 -0.07
CA ILE A 41 -1.80 9.15 0.14
C ILE A 41 -1.54 8.41 -1.18
N LYS A 42 -2.59 8.04 -1.92
CA LYS A 42 -2.46 7.35 -3.20
C LYS A 42 -1.70 8.14 -4.26
N SER A 43 -1.95 9.45 -4.39
CA SER A 43 -1.29 10.27 -5.41
C SER A 43 0.22 10.45 -5.16
N ASN A 44 0.68 10.28 -3.92
CA ASN A 44 2.10 10.42 -3.57
C ASN A 44 2.81 9.06 -3.36
N MET A 45 2.06 7.96 -3.28
CA MET A 45 2.58 6.59 -3.12
C MET A 45 2.12 5.74 -4.32
N PRO A 46 2.79 5.85 -5.48
CA PRO A 46 2.37 5.18 -6.73
C PRO A 46 2.70 3.68 -6.75
N THR A 47 3.70 3.24 -5.98
CA THR A 47 4.08 1.84 -5.82
C THR A 47 3.22 1.21 -4.73
N ARG A 48 2.46 0.15 -5.04
CA ARG A 48 1.54 -0.46 -4.06
C ARG A 48 1.60 -1.97 -4.10
N ILE A 49 1.42 -2.57 -2.93
CA ILE A 49 1.33 -4.03 -2.75
C ILE A 49 0.02 -4.29 -2.02
N GLY A 50 -0.78 -5.22 -2.55
CA GLY A 50 -2.00 -5.70 -1.92
C GLY A 50 -1.88 -7.20 -1.64
N PHE A 51 -1.94 -7.58 -0.37
CA PHE A 51 -2.17 -8.97 0.04
C PHE A 51 -3.67 -9.29 0.00
N ARG A 52 -4.03 -10.53 0.33
CA ARG A 52 -5.45 -10.95 0.39
C ARG A 52 -6.29 -10.00 1.23
N VAL A 53 -7.36 -9.48 0.62
CA VAL A 53 -8.37 -8.64 1.29
C VAL A 53 -9.73 -9.33 1.31
N ALA A 54 -10.66 -8.80 2.11
CA ALA A 54 -11.97 -9.42 2.30
C ALA A 54 -12.93 -9.19 1.12
N ALA A 55 -12.85 -8.02 0.47
CA ALA A 55 -13.78 -7.66 -0.60
C ALA A 55 -13.13 -6.91 -1.77
N ARG A 56 -13.82 -6.92 -2.92
CA ARG A 56 -13.46 -6.14 -4.12
C ARG A 56 -13.26 -4.65 -3.83
N LEU A 57 -14.07 -4.10 -2.94
CA LEU A 57 -13.96 -2.69 -2.55
C LEU A 57 -12.61 -2.40 -1.89
N ASP A 58 -12.16 -3.26 -0.98
CA ASP A 58 -10.86 -3.16 -0.31
C ASP A 58 -9.71 -3.22 -1.31
N SER A 59 -9.82 -4.12 -2.31
CA SER A 59 -8.84 -4.23 -3.39
C SER A 59 -8.73 -2.91 -4.15
N ARG A 60 -9.86 -2.28 -4.51
CA ARG A 60 -9.86 -0.98 -5.19
C ARG A 60 -9.35 0.15 -4.31
N ILE A 61 -9.59 0.11 -3.01
CA ILE A 61 -9.09 1.14 -2.10
C ILE A 61 -7.56 1.16 -2.12
N VAL A 62 -6.91 0.00 -2.17
CA VAL A 62 -5.44 -0.12 -2.18
C VAL A 62 -4.84 -0.03 -3.58
N LEU A 63 -5.38 -0.78 -4.55
CA LEU A 63 -4.76 -1.00 -5.87
C LEU A 63 -5.44 -0.23 -7.01
N ASP A 64 -6.52 0.50 -6.73
CA ASP A 64 -7.43 1.10 -7.73
C ASP A 64 -8.03 0.07 -8.72
N GLN A 65 -7.87 -1.22 -8.44
CA GLN A 65 -8.27 -2.36 -9.28
C GLN A 65 -8.76 -3.53 -8.41
N ASN A 66 -9.57 -4.42 -8.99
CA ASN A 66 -9.94 -5.69 -8.34
C ASN A 66 -8.80 -6.72 -8.47
N GLY A 67 -8.82 -7.75 -7.64
CA GLY A 67 -7.94 -8.91 -7.75
C GLY A 67 -7.38 -9.37 -6.40
N ALA A 68 -7.16 -8.44 -5.46
CA ALA A 68 -6.60 -8.79 -4.16
C ALA A 68 -7.57 -9.62 -3.32
N GLU A 69 -8.87 -9.51 -3.55
CA GLU A 69 -9.89 -10.34 -2.88
C GLU A 69 -9.83 -11.82 -3.29
N ALA A 70 -9.21 -12.12 -4.44
CA ALA A 70 -9.10 -13.47 -4.99
C ALA A 70 -7.74 -14.14 -4.67
N LEU A 71 -6.88 -13.46 -3.92
CA LEU A 71 -5.59 -14.02 -3.49
C LEU A 71 -5.80 -15.15 -2.47
N LEU A 72 -4.82 -16.05 -2.39
CA LEU A 72 -4.88 -17.25 -1.55
C LEU A 72 -4.51 -16.96 -0.09
N GLY A 73 -3.87 -15.82 0.19
CA GLY A 73 -3.30 -15.50 1.50
C GLY A 73 -1.88 -16.04 1.63
N GLN A 74 -1.36 -16.15 2.87
CA GLN A 74 -0.05 -16.75 3.17
C GLN A 74 1.09 -16.22 2.26
N GLY A 75 1.17 -14.90 2.08
CA GLY A 75 2.20 -14.26 1.27
C GLY A 75 1.82 -14.00 -0.20
N ASP A 76 0.72 -14.57 -0.71
CA ASP A 76 0.23 -14.27 -2.06
C ASP A 76 -0.20 -12.79 -2.16
N MET A 77 0.32 -12.08 -3.16
CA MET A 77 0.18 -10.64 -3.29
C MET A 77 0.09 -10.17 -4.75
N LEU A 78 -0.49 -8.98 -4.93
CA LEU A 78 -0.43 -8.21 -6.17
C LEU A 78 0.46 -6.99 -5.99
N PHE A 79 1.36 -6.78 -6.92
CA PHE A 79 2.24 -5.63 -7.02
C PHE A 79 1.77 -4.71 -8.17
N LEU A 80 1.40 -3.48 -7.83
CA LEU A 80 1.10 -2.43 -8.79
C LEU A 80 2.36 -1.63 -9.10
N LYS A 81 2.83 -1.73 -10.35
CA LYS A 81 4.00 -0.98 -10.80
C LYS A 81 3.70 0.52 -10.86
N PRO A 82 4.58 1.38 -10.34
CA PRO A 82 4.34 2.82 -10.30
C PRO A 82 4.18 3.41 -11.71
N GLY A 83 3.19 4.28 -11.88
CA GLY A 83 2.92 4.95 -13.15
C GLY A 83 2.25 4.08 -14.22
N THR A 84 1.80 2.87 -13.87
CA THR A 84 1.11 1.96 -14.79
C THR A 84 -0.18 1.43 -14.15
N SER A 85 -0.99 0.71 -14.93
CA SER A 85 -2.08 -0.13 -14.42
C SER A 85 -1.70 -1.62 -14.36
N ASP A 86 -0.42 -1.95 -14.55
CA ASP A 86 0.06 -3.33 -14.58
C ASP A 86 0.13 -3.92 -13.17
N LEU A 87 -0.68 -4.96 -12.95
CA LEU A 87 -0.71 -5.75 -11.71
C LEU A 87 0.05 -7.05 -11.93
N VAL A 88 1.15 -7.21 -11.21
CA VAL A 88 1.95 -8.44 -11.23
C VAL A 88 1.64 -9.24 -9.97
N ARG A 89 1.19 -10.48 -10.13
CA ARG A 89 1.04 -11.41 -9.01
C ARG A 89 2.40 -11.96 -8.60
N ALA A 90 2.65 -12.02 -7.30
CA ALA A 90 3.88 -12.51 -6.72
C ALA A 90 3.60 -13.27 -5.43
N GLN A 91 4.55 -14.12 -5.02
CA GLN A 91 4.52 -14.84 -3.75
C GLN A 91 5.57 -14.23 -2.82
N GLY A 92 5.13 -13.75 -1.66
CA GLY A 92 6.01 -13.27 -0.61
C GLY A 92 6.83 -14.42 0.00
N THR A 93 8.10 -14.14 0.27
CA THR A 93 8.98 -15.05 1.00
C THR A 93 8.48 -15.19 2.44
N PHE A 94 8.34 -16.43 2.90
CA PHE A 94 8.07 -16.71 4.30
C PHE A 94 9.38 -16.52 5.10
N VAL A 95 9.28 -15.82 6.22
CA VAL A 95 10.35 -15.66 7.22
C VAL A 95 9.68 -15.86 8.57
N ASP A 96 10.18 -16.82 9.34
CA ASP A 96 9.71 -17.10 10.68
C ASP A 96 10.23 -16.04 11.67
N GLU A 97 9.53 -15.84 12.79
CA GLU A 97 9.96 -14.87 13.82
C GLU A 97 11.32 -15.22 14.41
N THR A 98 11.70 -16.51 14.41
CA THR A 98 13.02 -16.97 14.84
C THR A 98 14.16 -16.63 13.86
N GLU A 99 13.84 -16.27 12.62
CA GLU A 99 14.80 -15.89 11.58
C GLU A 99 15.03 -14.37 11.49
N VAL A 100 14.25 -13.56 12.22
CA VAL A 100 14.35 -12.08 12.28
C VAL A 100 15.40 -11.64 13.30
#